data_AF-A0AAW2XVQ4-F1
#
_entry.id   AF-A0AAW2XVQ4-F1
#
_cell.length_a   1.000
_cell.length_b   1.000
_cell.length_c   1.000
_cell.angle_alpha   90.00
_cell.angle_beta   90.00
_cell.angle_gamma   90.00
#
_symmetry.space_group_name_H-M   'P 1'
#
loop_
_entity.id
_entity.type
_entity.pdbx_description
1 polymer ?
#
loop_
_entity_poly.entity_id
_entity_poly.type
_entity_poly.pdbx_seq_one_letter_code
_entity_poly.pdbx_strand_id
1 'polypeptide(L)'
;MMRLQASDNPGMCLVTSLLDGTITCPWSRSIRIELGAKMKLGFINGKTPERKEGSDEYEQWIRNDCMVTSWILNSISKEIVEDFLYVNSAHEL
;
A
#
# COMPACT_ATOMS: atom_id res chain seq x y z
N MET A 1 -15.43 -2.58 -4.56
CA MET A 1 -15.01 -2.71 -5.98
C MET A 1 -13.56 -2.27 -6.07
N MET A 2 -12.65 -3.09 -6.61
CA MET A 2 -11.20 -2.81 -6.66
C MET A 2 -10.87 -1.83 -7.80
N ARG A 3 -11.33 -0.58 -7.68
CA ARG A 3 -11.10 0.47 -8.66
C ARG A 3 -10.19 1.55 -8.11
N LEU A 4 -9.28 2.03 -8.94
CA LEU A 4 -8.51 3.26 -8.67
C LEU A 4 -9.43 4.47 -8.88
N GLN A 5 -9.34 5.44 -7.99
CA GLN A 5 -10.01 6.73 -8.14
C GLN A 5 -9.17 7.66 -9.01
N ALA A 6 -9.79 8.69 -9.60
CA ALA A 6 -9.06 9.65 -10.44
C ALA A 6 -7.96 10.43 -9.68
N SER A 7 -8.08 10.54 -8.36
CA SER A 7 -7.10 11.17 -7.47
C SER A 7 -5.97 10.24 -7.03
N ASP A 8 -6.07 8.93 -7.29
CA ASP A 8 -5.06 7.97 -6.90
C ASP A 8 -3.85 8.08 -7.83
N ASN A 9 -2.71 8.47 -7.27
CA ASN A 9 -1.45 8.59 -7.98
C ASN A 9 -0.34 7.89 -7.19
N PRO A 10 0.59 7.18 -7.87
CA PRO A 10 1.58 6.37 -7.18
C PRO A 10 2.61 7.20 -6.40
N GLY A 11 2.83 8.47 -6.77
CA GLY A 11 3.76 9.39 -6.09
C GLY A 11 3.21 10.03 -4.82
N MET A 12 1.98 9.71 -4.42
CA MET A 12 1.36 10.29 -3.24
C MET A 12 1.98 9.71 -1.97
N CYS A 13 2.42 10.59 -1.09
CA CYS A 13 2.80 10.23 0.26
C CYS A 13 1.54 10.27 1.16
N LEU A 14 1.22 9.14 1.81
CA LEU A 14 0.03 9.06 2.66
C LEU A 14 0.23 9.78 4.00
N VAL A 15 1.46 9.86 4.47
CA VAL A 15 1.78 10.38 5.80
C VAL A 15 2.99 11.29 5.74
N THR A 16 2.93 12.43 6.42
CA THR A 16 4.02 13.40 6.43
C THR A 16 5.19 13.00 7.33
N SER A 17 4.92 12.19 8.36
CA SER A 17 5.96 11.57 9.20
C SER A 17 6.35 10.23 8.60
N LEU A 18 7.57 10.11 8.11
CA LEU A 18 8.09 8.88 7.52
C LEU A 18 8.51 7.88 8.60
N LEU A 19 8.48 6.59 8.26
CA LEU A 19 9.00 5.52 9.10
C LEU A 19 10.55 5.57 9.12
N ASP A 20 11.15 5.82 10.28
CA ASP A 20 12.60 6.04 10.48
C ASP A 20 13.35 4.83 11.04
N GLY A 21 12.74 3.64 10.97
CA GLY A 21 13.32 2.38 11.45
C GLY A 21 12.81 1.99 12.84
N THR A 22 12.16 2.90 13.54
CA THR A 22 11.29 2.55 14.67
C THR A 22 9.86 2.45 14.19
N ILE A 23 9.21 1.29 14.38
CA ILE A 23 7.76 1.16 14.13
C ILE A 23 7.04 2.01 15.16
N THR A 24 6.85 3.29 14.83
CA THR A 24 6.13 4.21 15.69
C THR A 24 4.63 3.94 15.51
N CYS A 25 3.91 3.71 16.62
CA CYS A 25 2.46 3.55 16.63
C CYS A 25 1.70 4.64 15.82
N PRO A 26 2.14 5.91 15.79
CA PRO A 26 1.53 6.94 14.95
C PRO A 26 1.60 6.67 13.44
N TRP A 27 2.75 6.22 12.91
CA TRP A 27 2.89 5.96 11.47
C TRP A 27 1.92 4.88 11.00
N SER A 28 1.93 3.73 11.67
CA SER A 28 1.06 2.59 11.34
C SER A 28 -0.42 2.97 11.43
N ARG A 29 -0.81 3.76 12.45
CA ARG A 29 -2.18 4.25 12.58
C ARG A 29 -2.57 5.15 11.41
N SER A 30 -1.72 6.08 11.01
CA SER A 30 -2.00 7.03 9.93
C SER A 30 -2.14 6.32 8.57
N ILE A 31 -1.24 5.38 8.25
CA ILE A 31 -1.36 4.54 7.04
C ILE A 31 -2.69 3.80 7.01
N ARG A 32 -3.11 3.21 8.12
CA ARG A 32 -4.40 2.47 8.20
C ARG A 32 -5.60 3.39 8.00
N ILE A 33 -5.56 4.62 8.48
CA ILE A 33 -6.63 5.61 8.29
C ILE A 33 -6.73 6.00 6.81
N GLU A 34 -5.61 6.37 6.18
CA GLU A 34 -5.57 6.77 4.77
C GLU A 34 -6.00 5.66 3.82
N LEU A 35 -5.47 4.44 4.01
CA LEU A 35 -5.89 3.27 3.24
C LEU A 35 -7.36 2.91 3.52
N GLY A 36 -7.84 3.14 4.74
CA GLY A 36 -9.25 3.00 5.10
C GLY A 36 -10.15 3.94 4.32
N ALA A 37 -9.79 5.23 4.28
CA ALA A 37 -10.51 6.27 3.53
C ALA A 37 -10.58 5.96 2.02
N LYS A 38 -9.54 5.31 1.49
CA LYS A 38 -9.44 4.90 0.07
C LYS A 38 -10.01 3.52 -0.23
N MET A 39 -10.58 2.85 0.77
CA MET A 39 -11.06 1.47 0.67
C MET A 39 -9.99 0.46 0.22
N LYS A 40 -8.71 0.74 0.54
CA LYS A 40 -7.56 -0.11 0.23
C LYS A 40 -6.98 -0.86 1.43
N LEU A 41 -7.53 -0.62 2.63
CA LEU A 41 -7.06 -1.31 3.86
C LEU A 41 -7.08 -2.85 3.74
N GLY A 42 -7.94 -3.38 2.87
CA GLY A 42 -8.03 -4.81 2.58
C GLY A 42 -6.75 -5.44 2.01
N PHE A 43 -5.91 -4.66 1.32
CA PHE A 43 -4.68 -5.15 0.71
C PHE A 43 -3.61 -5.47 1.76
N ILE A 44 -3.48 -4.64 2.80
CA ILE A 44 -2.46 -4.88 3.85
C ILE A 44 -2.91 -5.90 4.90
N ASN A 45 -4.21 -6.05 5.13
CA ASN A 45 -4.74 -6.95 6.18
C ASN A 45 -5.23 -8.30 5.66
N GLY A 46 -4.97 -8.62 4.40
CA GLY A 46 -5.34 -9.90 3.77
C GLY A 46 -6.84 -10.05 3.45
N LYS A 47 -7.70 -9.07 3.73
CA LYS A 47 -9.14 -9.14 3.36
C LYS A 47 -9.37 -9.01 1.86
N THR A 48 -8.39 -8.53 1.10
CA THR A 48 -8.40 -8.48 -0.36
C THR A 48 -7.27 -9.37 -0.90
N PRO A 49 -7.47 -10.70 -0.90
CA PRO A 49 -6.44 -11.63 -1.32
C PRO A 49 -6.16 -11.51 -2.82
N GLU A 50 -4.98 -11.98 -3.20
CA GLU A 50 -4.58 -12.12 -4.60
C GLU A 50 -5.65 -12.89 -5.39
N ARG A 51 -5.91 -12.41 -6.60
CA ARG A 51 -6.88 -13.02 -7.50
C ARG A 51 -6.21 -14.13 -8.29
N LYS A 52 -7.02 -15.06 -8.77
CA LYS A 52 -6.51 -16.14 -9.61
C LYS A 52 -5.95 -15.53 -10.91
N GLU A 53 -4.72 -15.90 -11.26
CA GLU A 53 -4.12 -15.56 -12.54
C GLU A 53 -5.07 -15.89 -13.71
N GLY A 54 -5.21 -14.94 -14.62
CA GLY A 54 -6.10 -15.06 -15.79
C GLY A 54 -7.59 -14.77 -15.53
N SER A 55 -7.98 -14.34 -14.33
CA SER A 55 -9.33 -13.79 -14.11
C SER A 55 -9.44 -12.33 -14.58
N ASP A 56 -10.64 -11.89 -14.95
CA ASP A 56 -10.91 -10.51 -15.38
C ASP A 56 -10.56 -9.47 -14.29
N GLU A 57 -10.49 -9.89 -13.03
CA GLU A 57 -10.13 -9.08 -11.88
C GLU A 57 -8.66 -9.16 -11.48
N TYR A 58 -7.85 -10.05 -12.09
CA TYR A 58 -6.44 -10.21 -11.73
C TYR A 58 -5.63 -8.94 -12.00
N GLU A 59 -5.71 -8.43 -13.23
CA GLU A 59 -5.07 -7.17 -13.63
C GLU A 59 -5.56 -5.98 -12.80
N GLN A 60 -6.83 -5.99 -12.39
CA GLN A 60 -7.37 -4.96 -11.52
C GLN A 60 -6.74 -5.06 -10.12
N TRP A 61 -6.63 -6.27 -9.58
CA TRP A 61 -6.00 -6.50 -8.29
C TRP A 61 -4.53 -6.06 -8.31
N ILE A 62 -3.73 -6.49 -9.29
CA ILE A 62 -2.32 -6.09 -9.45
C ILE A 62 -2.18 -4.57 -9.43
N ARG A 63 -2.95 -3.85 -10.26
CA ARG A 63 -2.84 -2.38 -10.32
C ARG A 63 -3.14 -1.71 -8.98
N ASN A 64 -4.08 -2.26 -8.21
CA ASN A 64 -4.41 -1.72 -6.90
C ASN A 64 -3.34 -2.07 -5.86
N ASP A 65 -2.79 -3.29 -5.91
CA ASP A 65 -1.72 -3.72 -5.02
C ASP A 65 -0.45 -2.87 -5.25
N CYS A 66 0.01 -2.72 -6.50
CA CYS A 66 1.15 -1.87 -6.84
C CYS A 66 0.97 -0.41 -6.38
N MET A 67 -0.26 0.11 -6.43
CA MET A 67 -0.58 1.46 -5.95
C MET A 67 -0.42 1.56 -4.42
N VAL A 68 -0.97 0.59 -3.68
CA VAL A 68 -0.85 0.55 -2.22
C VAL A 68 0.61 0.36 -1.80
N THR A 69 1.34 -0.54 -2.46
CA THR A 69 2.78 -0.76 -2.27
C THR A 69 3.56 0.54 -2.48
N SER A 70 3.31 1.26 -3.58
CA SER A 70 3.98 2.54 -3.87
C SER A 70 3.70 3.59 -2.78
N TRP A 71 2.46 3.68 -2.30
CA TRP A 71 2.10 4.59 -1.22
C TRP A 71 2.78 4.29 0.11
N ILE A 72 2.92 3.01 0.46
CA ILE A 72 3.61 2.57 1.67
C ILE A 72 5.10 2.87 1.54
N LEU A 73 5.73 2.50 0.42
CA LEU A 73 7.15 2.76 0.16
C LEU A 73 7.48 4.26 0.20
N ASN A 74 6.62 5.10 -0.39
CA ASN A 74 6.77 6.57 -0.33
C ASN A 74 6.57 7.15 1.08
N SER A 75 6.02 6.37 2.00
CA SER A 75 5.80 6.72 3.40
C SER A 75 6.90 6.19 4.33
N ILE A 76 7.92 5.55 3.79
CA ILE A 76 9.09 5.03 4.52
C ILE A 76 10.29 5.97 4.28
N SER A 77 11.14 6.13 5.29
CA SER A 77 12.35 6.95 5.14
C SER A 77 13.32 6.32 4.14
N LYS A 78 14.06 7.17 3.43
CA LYS A 78 15.05 6.73 2.43
C LYS A 78 16.16 5.85 3.01
N GLU A 79 16.38 5.93 4.31
CA GLU A 79 17.42 5.17 5.03
C GLU A 79 17.10 3.69 5.13
N ILE A 80 15.80 3.32 5.12
CA ILE A 80 15.37 1.93 5.32
C ILE A 80 14.50 1.40 4.17
N VAL A 81 14.01 2.26 3.27
CA VAL A 81 13.07 1.84 2.20
C VAL A 81 13.66 0.76 1.29
N GLU A 82 14.98 0.72 1.12
CA GLU A 82 15.69 -0.27 0.30
C GLU A 82 15.43 -1.70 0.77
N ASP A 83 15.27 -1.92 2.08
CA ASP A 83 14.98 -3.23 2.67
C ASP A 83 13.58 -3.75 2.27
N PHE A 84 12.69 -2.86 1.84
CA PHE A 84 11.30 -3.16 1.49
C PHE A 84 11.04 -3.17 -0.02
N LEU A 85 12.02 -2.82 -0.86
CA LEU A 85 11.84 -2.72 -2.32
C LEU A 85 11.57 -4.06 -3.01
N TYR A 86 12.00 -5.17 -2.41
CA TYR A 86 11.88 -6.52 -2.98
C TYR A 86 10.62 -7.27 -2.52
N VAL A 87 9.74 -6.60 -1.78
CA VAL A 87 8.50 -7.17 -1.30
C VAL A 87 7.49 -7.28 -2.45
N ASN A 88 6.81 -8.42 -2.58
CA ASN A 88 6.02 -8.73 -3.77
C ASN A 88 4.59 -8.17 -3.73
N SER A 89 4.10 -7.81 -2.55
CA SER A 89 2.75 -7.26 -2.40
C SER A 89 2.62 -6.32 -1.20
N ALA A 90 1.57 -5.50 -1.20
CA ALA A 90 1.27 -4.65 -0.06
C ALA A 90 0.98 -5.43 1.23
N HIS A 91 0.63 -6.71 1.13
CA HIS A 91 0.37 -7.57 2.29
C HIS A 91 1.65 -8.04 2.98
N GLU A 92 2.76 -8.11 2.25
CA GLU A 92 4.06 -8.56 2.73
C GLU A 92 4.92 -7.41 3.31
N LEU A 93 4.45 -6.16 3.20
CA LEU A 93 5.05 -4.97 3.82
C LEU A 93 4.62 -4.82 5.30
#